data_AF-A0A3E0KB76-F1
#
_entry.id   AF-A0A3E0KB76-F1
#
_cell.length_a   1.000
_cell.length_b   1.000
_cell.length_c   1.000
_cell.angle_alpha   90.00
_cell.angle_beta   90.00
_cell.angle_gamma   90.00
#
_symmetry.space_group_name_H-M   'P 1'
#
loop_
_entity.id
_entity.type
_entity.pdbx_description
1 polymer ?
#
loop_
_entity_poly.entity_id
_entity_poly.type
_entity_poly.pdbx_seq_one_letter_code
_entity_poly.pdbx_strand_id
1 'polypeptide(L)'
;MFDVGLIQWFQSMSSPWLDQAAVLITHLGSHYAYMVILLFIYWCVDRQVGRRLISVVLASFWFNGMIKEYLIMPRPDPNVVRHLVTEPSPGFPSGHAQGAMTMWGSMAVAFRRRWLTVLCAALILLVGMSRLYVGVHFLGDVLGGWLFGLVFVAGYEWMVRRGVGSRLSVRMKMLLLFVIPLLLLPLYQTSTAELILGFAIGFLTSDILAGHVAPFRERVPWPQQVAKLLIGYVGFFPLLALHMLFVPVGLPSVLGYSIIALWVTLGAPLVFRRLGLAGGAPAPKLDAEYRGYMQHYVATAAAILVLVAASTVYVHEAVPVVARPAILESERVLIIGHRGAAGLAPENTLPAFAAGLQHGADLLELDVRRTRDGVLVLMHDETVDRTTNGRGRVADMTLAEIKALDAGYHFTPDGGRTYPWRGQGVTVPTLVEVLAAFPEARFLIEVKEATPGMAEAVLAAIDEAGARDRVMVSSVHDAVV
;
A
#
# COMPACT_ATOMS: atom_id res chain seq x y z
N MET A 1 -6.89 17.84 14.56
CA MET A 1 -6.09 16.70 14.07
C MET A 1 -6.10 16.65 12.54
N PHE A 2 -7.27 16.86 11.91
CA PHE A 2 -7.45 16.99 10.46
C PHE A 2 -7.53 18.46 10.01
N ASP A 3 -6.45 19.21 10.22
CA ASP A 3 -6.40 20.62 9.81
C ASP A 3 -5.70 20.76 8.45
N VAL A 4 -6.43 21.29 7.46
CA VAL A 4 -5.92 21.56 6.12
C VAL A 4 -5.19 22.90 6.01
N GLY A 5 -5.39 23.81 6.96
CA GLY A 5 -4.81 25.16 6.91
C GLY A 5 -3.28 25.14 6.88
N LEU A 6 -2.66 24.22 7.63
CA LEU A 6 -1.21 24.05 7.58
C LEU A 6 -0.72 23.51 6.23
N ILE A 7 -1.47 22.59 5.62
CA ILE A 7 -1.15 22.05 4.29
C ILE A 7 -1.24 23.17 3.24
N GLN A 8 -2.34 23.94 3.27
CA GLN A 8 -2.54 25.08 2.39
C GLN A 8 -1.47 26.16 2.57
N TRP A 9 -1.01 26.40 3.80
CA TRP A 9 0.11 27.30 4.07
C TRP A 9 1.43 26.79 3.46
N PHE A 10 1.72 25.48 3.55
CA PHE A 10 2.86 24.91 2.84
C PHE A 10 2.74 25.09 1.32
N GLN A 11 1.53 24.85 0.78
CA GLN A 11 1.26 24.92 -0.66
C GLN A 11 1.20 26.36 -1.20
N SER A 12 0.95 27.37 -0.36
CA SER A 12 1.03 28.78 -0.77
C SER A 12 2.46 29.22 -1.10
N MET A 13 3.47 28.48 -0.64
CA MET A 13 4.88 28.69 -0.99
C MET A 13 5.30 27.87 -2.23
N SER A 14 4.35 27.24 -2.94
CA SER A 14 4.71 26.31 -4.00
C SER A 14 5.41 26.94 -5.19
N SER A 15 6.35 26.19 -5.75
CA SER A 15 7.04 26.50 -7.01
C SER A 15 7.47 25.18 -7.67
N PRO A 16 7.71 25.15 -8.99
CA PRO A 16 8.14 23.93 -9.68
C PRO A 16 9.39 23.29 -9.06
N TRP A 17 10.33 24.11 -8.60
CA TRP A 17 11.54 23.63 -7.93
C TRP A 17 11.26 23.06 -6.53
N LEU A 18 10.45 23.76 -5.72
CA LEU A 18 10.06 23.27 -4.39
C LEU A 18 9.22 22.01 -4.46
N ASP A 19 8.35 21.89 -5.48
CA ASP A 19 7.54 20.69 -5.71
C ASP A 19 8.44 19.48 -5.99
N GLN A 20 9.40 19.61 -6.90
CA GLN A 20 10.38 18.55 -7.18
C GLN A 20 11.23 18.21 -5.95
N ALA A 21 11.69 19.23 -5.22
CA ALA A 21 12.47 19.02 -3.99
C ALA A 21 11.66 18.27 -2.93
N ALA A 22 10.40 18.64 -2.72
CA ALA A 22 9.52 17.97 -1.76
C ALA A 22 9.23 16.52 -2.16
N VAL A 23 9.02 16.25 -3.45
CA VAL A 23 8.87 14.89 -3.99
C VAL A 23 10.14 14.06 -3.76
N LEU A 24 11.32 14.61 -4.07
CA LEU A 24 12.59 13.92 -3.83
C LEU A 24 12.85 13.65 -2.34
N ILE A 25 12.61 14.65 -1.49
CA ILE A 25 12.75 14.52 -0.04
C ILE A 25 11.81 13.44 0.49
N THR A 26 10.54 13.41 0.06
CA THR A 26 9.64 12.36 0.53
C THR A 26 10.10 10.98 0.07
N HIS A 27 10.74 10.82 -1.09
CA HIS A 27 11.28 9.53 -1.51
C HIS A 27 12.43 9.03 -0.63
N LEU A 28 13.21 9.92 0.01
CA LEU A 28 14.18 9.52 1.05
C LEU A 28 13.50 8.91 2.29
N GLY A 29 12.20 9.14 2.43
CA GLY A 29 11.35 8.55 3.47
C GLY A 29 10.83 7.14 3.14
N SER A 30 11.09 6.63 1.93
CA SER A 30 10.48 5.40 1.41
C SER A 30 11.28 4.15 1.76
N HIS A 31 10.59 3.01 1.82
CA HIS A 31 11.20 1.71 2.05
C HIS A 31 12.25 1.34 0.97
N TYR A 32 12.08 1.76 -0.29
CA TYR A 32 13.09 1.58 -1.34
C TYR A 32 14.39 2.34 -1.06
N ALA A 33 14.30 3.60 -0.62
CA ALA A 33 15.48 4.36 -0.23
C ALA A 33 16.19 3.69 0.96
N TYR A 34 15.43 3.23 1.95
CA TYR A 34 15.98 2.51 3.09
C TYR A 34 16.64 1.19 2.70
N MET A 35 16.08 0.42 1.77
CA MET A 35 16.72 -0.81 1.28
C MET A 35 18.13 -0.53 0.76
N VAL A 36 18.31 0.49 -0.09
CA VAL A 36 19.64 0.85 -0.60
C VAL A 36 20.59 1.24 0.55
N ILE A 37 20.16 2.11 1.45
CA ILE A 37 21.04 2.60 2.52
C ILE A 37 21.38 1.49 3.52
N LEU A 38 20.40 0.68 3.91
CA LEU A 38 20.57 -0.41 4.87
C LEU A 38 21.49 -1.50 4.31
N LEU A 39 21.34 -1.87 3.04
CA LEU A 39 22.20 -2.85 2.39
C LEU A 39 23.63 -2.34 2.22
N PHE A 40 23.80 -1.06 1.89
CA PHE A 40 25.11 -0.41 1.91
C PHE A 40 25.76 -0.49 3.29
N ILE A 41 25.04 -0.16 4.36
CA ILE A 41 25.58 -0.24 5.73
C ILE A 41 25.96 -1.68 6.07
N TYR A 42 25.07 -2.64 5.75
CA TYR A 42 25.26 -4.06 6.02
C TYR A 42 26.47 -4.67 5.29
N TRP A 43 26.66 -4.36 4.01
CA TRP A 43 27.77 -4.92 3.22
C TRP A 43 29.07 -4.14 3.36
N CYS A 44 29.05 -2.82 3.51
CA CYS A 44 30.23 -1.97 3.30
C CYS A 44 30.70 -1.21 4.55
N VAL A 45 29.85 -1.02 5.56
CA VAL A 45 30.17 -0.17 6.71
C VAL A 45 30.41 -0.99 7.97
N ASP A 46 29.38 -1.69 8.42
CA ASP A 46 29.36 -2.51 9.62
C ASP A 46 28.13 -3.43 9.59
N ARG A 47 28.37 -4.74 9.54
CA ARG A 47 27.33 -5.76 9.42
C ARG A 47 26.42 -5.80 10.65
N GLN A 48 26.98 -5.59 11.84
CA GLN A 48 26.22 -5.65 13.09
C GLN A 48 25.30 -4.43 13.22
N VAL A 49 25.77 -3.24 12.86
CA VAL A 49 24.94 -2.03 12.77
C VAL A 49 23.87 -2.20 11.71
N GLY A 50 24.22 -2.66 10.51
CA GLY A 50 23.26 -2.91 9.42
C GLY A 50 22.14 -3.86 9.85
N ARG A 51 22.49 -4.98 10.50
CA ARG A 51 21.51 -5.95 11.05
C ARG A 51 20.55 -5.30 12.06
N ARG A 52 21.07 -4.49 12.98
CA ARG A 52 20.24 -3.77 13.98
C ARG A 52 19.26 -2.82 13.30
N LEU A 53 19.74 -2.02 12.35
CA LEU A 53 18.92 -1.06 11.62
C LEU A 53 17.83 -1.75 10.79
N ILE A 54 18.18 -2.81 10.04
CA ILE A 54 17.21 -3.60 9.28
C ILE A 54 16.13 -4.17 10.20
N SER A 55 16.52 -4.74 11.34
CA SER A 55 15.58 -5.36 12.28
C SER A 55 14.55 -4.36 12.84
N VAL A 56 15.01 -3.19 13.31
CA VAL A 56 14.12 -2.18 13.89
C VAL A 56 13.23 -1.51 12.84
N VAL A 57 13.74 -1.29 11.63
CA VAL A 57 12.97 -0.72 10.51
C VAL A 57 11.87 -1.69 10.06
N LEU A 58 12.16 -2.98 9.89
CA LEU A 58 11.15 -3.98 9.53
C LEU A 58 10.06 -4.09 10.59
N ALA A 59 10.44 -4.15 11.88
CA ALA A 59 9.48 -4.22 12.99
C ALA A 59 8.59 -2.97 13.05
N SER A 60 9.18 -1.79 12.85
CA SER A 60 8.45 -0.52 12.81
C SER A 60 7.46 -0.47 11.63
N PHE A 61 7.86 -0.88 10.43
CA PHE A 61 6.95 -0.90 9.27
C PHE A 61 5.83 -1.93 9.39
N TRP A 62 6.11 -3.10 9.98
CA TRP A 62 5.07 -4.08 10.29
C TRP A 62 3.98 -3.48 11.17
N PHE A 63 4.40 -2.82 12.25
CA PHE A 63 3.48 -2.14 13.16
C PHE A 63 2.72 -0.99 12.48
N ASN A 64 3.40 -0.19 11.64
CA ASN A 64 2.76 0.88 10.89
C ASN A 64 1.61 0.37 10.02
N GLY A 65 1.87 -0.71 9.27
CA GLY A 65 0.88 -1.37 8.42
C GLY A 65 -0.32 -1.88 9.21
N MET A 66 -0.06 -2.64 10.28
CA MET A 66 -1.10 -3.17 11.16
C MET A 66 -2.01 -2.06 11.75
N ILE A 67 -1.42 -0.94 12.20
CA ILE A 67 -2.22 0.16 12.75
C ILE A 67 -3.06 0.86 11.67
N LYS A 68 -2.53 0.99 10.45
CA LYS A 68 -3.26 1.59 9.32
C LYS A 68 -4.50 0.80 8.96
N GLU A 69 -4.40 -0.53 8.93
CA GLU A 69 -5.56 -1.41 8.66
C GLU A 69 -6.65 -1.30 9.72
N TYR A 70 -6.27 -1.07 10.98
CA TYR A 70 -7.24 -1.03 12.07
C TYR A 70 -7.91 0.33 12.24
N LEU A 71 -7.15 1.43 12.05
CA LEU A 71 -7.66 2.77 12.31
C LEU A 71 -8.30 3.43 11.09
N ILE A 72 -7.92 3.03 9.86
CA ILE A 72 -8.50 3.48 8.57
C ILE A 72 -8.79 5.01 8.55
N MET A 73 -7.85 5.81 9.04
CA MET A 73 -8.05 7.26 9.14
C MET A 73 -8.01 7.93 7.76
N PRO A 74 -8.85 8.94 7.51
CA PRO A 74 -8.93 9.61 6.21
C PRO A 74 -7.66 10.39 5.86
N ARG A 75 -7.48 10.68 4.57
CA ARG A 75 -6.45 11.59 4.05
C ARG A 75 -7.04 12.97 3.73
N PRO A 76 -6.20 13.99 3.51
CA PRO A 76 -6.65 15.25 2.95
C PRO A 76 -7.37 15.02 1.61
N ASP A 77 -8.46 15.76 1.40
CA ASP A 77 -9.28 15.66 0.19
C ASP A 77 -8.56 16.32 -1.00
N PRO A 78 -8.34 15.60 -2.12
CA PRO A 78 -7.68 16.16 -3.31
C PRO A 78 -8.45 17.33 -3.94
N ASN A 79 -9.74 17.51 -3.64
CA ASN A 79 -10.52 18.68 -4.07
C ASN A 79 -10.19 19.94 -3.27
N VAL A 80 -9.61 19.79 -2.07
CA VAL A 80 -9.32 20.90 -1.14
C VAL A 80 -7.82 21.22 -1.08
N VAL A 81 -6.97 20.22 -1.27
CA VAL A 81 -5.51 20.37 -1.26
C VAL A 81 -4.87 19.70 -2.47
N ARG A 82 -3.77 20.27 -2.97
CA ARG A 82 -3.08 19.74 -4.15
C ARG A 82 -2.28 18.49 -3.79
N HIS A 83 -2.54 17.36 -4.45
CA HIS A 83 -1.74 16.15 -4.28
C HIS A 83 -0.60 16.12 -5.32
N LEU A 84 0.64 16.10 -4.85
CA LEU A 84 1.83 15.97 -5.72
C LEU A 84 2.26 14.51 -5.92
N VAL A 85 1.81 13.62 -5.03
CA VAL A 85 2.07 12.18 -5.09
C VAL A 85 0.80 11.43 -4.74
N THR A 86 0.65 10.22 -5.28
CA THR A 86 -0.45 9.32 -4.93
C THR A 86 -0.04 8.42 -3.77
N GLU A 87 -0.90 8.26 -2.79
CA GLU A 87 -0.67 7.37 -1.66
C GLU A 87 -1.97 6.63 -1.30
N PRO A 88 -2.08 5.33 -1.62
CA PRO A 88 -3.34 4.58 -1.51
C PRO A 88 -3.63 4.09 -0.09
N SER A 89 -2.63 4.05 0.80
CA SER A 89 -2.81 3.53 2.18
C SER A 89 -3.58 4.50 3.07
N PRO A 90 -4.24 4.07 4.17
CA PRO A 90 -4.85 4.99 5.15
C PRO A 90 -3.91 6.06 5.71
N GLY A 91 -4.47 7.17 6.19
CA GLY A 91 -3.72 8.38 6.60
C GLY A 91 -2.84 8.19 7.84
N PHE A 92 -3.40 7.65 8.93
CA PHE A 92 -2.71 7.56 10.21
C PHE A 92 -2.16 6.15 10.51
N PRO A 93 -0.95 6.03 11.06
CA PRO A 93 0.11 7.05 11.13
C PRO A 93 0.90 7.14 9.82
N SER A 94 1.56 8.27 9.56
CA SER A 94 2.36 8.42 8.33
C SER A 94 3.56 7.47 8.30
N GLY A 95 3.56 6.52 7.36
CA GLY A 95 4.64 5.53 7.21
C GLY A 95 5.99 6.13 6.83
N HIS A 96 6.00 7.18 6.00
CA HIS A 96 7.24 7.90 5.65
C HIS A 96 7.84 8.62 6.87
N ALA A 97 7.01 9.29 7.68
CA ALA A 97 7.46 9.96 8.90
C ALA A 97 7.96 8.95 9.95
N GLN A 98 7.21 7.86 10.17
CA GLN A 98 7.61 6.79 11.08
C GLN A 98 8.89 6.09 10.62
N GLY A 99 8.99 5.76 9.35
CA GLY A 99 10.18 5.19 8.73
C GLY A 99 11.39 6.11 8.88
N ALA A 100 11.22 7.42 8.67
CA ALA A 100 12.30 8.40 8.78
C ALA A 100 12.81 8.49 10.22
N MET A 101 11.90 8.61 11.20
CA MET A 101 12.26 8.59 12.61
C MET A 101 12.98 7.29 12.98
N THR A 102 12.49 6.15 12.50
CA THR A 102 13.06 4.83 12.84
C THR A 102 14.45 4.66 12.23
N MET A 103 14.60 4.87 10.92
CA MET A 103 15.84 4.66 10.18
C MET A 103 16.91 5.67 10.60
N TRP A 104 16.62 6.96 10.46
CA TRP A 104 17.60 8.02 10.72
C TRP A 104 17.87 8.18 12.21
N GLY A 105 16.87 8.00 13.07
CA GLY A 105 17.02 8.01 14.52
C GLY A 105 17.91 6.86 15.00
N SER A 106 17.68 5.64 14.52
CA SER A 106 18.55 4.50 14.83
C SER A 106 19.97 4.70 14.30
N MET A 107 20.14 5.27 13.11
CA MET A 107 21.46 5.58 12.54
C MET A 107 22.22 6.61 13.38
N ALA A 108 21.55 7.66 13.85
CA ALA A 108 22.14 8.66 14.73
C ALA A 108 22.64 8.03 16.04
N VAL A 109 21.83 7.15 16.65
CA VAL A 109 22.19 6.46 17.89
C VAL A 109 23.32 5.45 17.70
N ALA A 110 23.35 4.76 16.56
CA ALA A 110 24.37 3.74 16.27
C ALA A 110 25.77 4.33 16.07
N PHE A 111 25.89 5.43 15.32
CA PHE A 111 27.19 5.99 14.96
C PHE A 111 27.68 7.12 15.87
N ARG A 112 26.77 7.82 16.56
CA ARG A 112 27.07 8.89 17.55
C ARG A 112 28.03 9.98 17.05
N ARG A 113 28.03 10.27 15.74
CA ARG A 113 28.80 11.38 15.14
C ARG A 113 27.93 12.63 15.13
N ARG A 114 28.46 13.77 15.64
CA ARG A 114 27.69 15.03 15.75
C ARG A 114 27.08 15.47 14.42
N TRP A 115 27.90 15.55 13.36
CA TRP A 115 27.44 15.96 12.03
C TRP A 115 26.36 15.02 11.48
N LEU A 116 26.51 13.71 11.68
CA LEU A 116 25.55 12.70 11.20
C LEU A 116 24.25 12.78 11.99
N THR A 117 24.31 13.07 13.28
CA THR A 117 23.13 13.26 14.14
C THR A 117 22.32 14.45 13.66
N VAL A 118 22.98 15.58 13.35
CA VAL A 118 22.33 16.76 12.80
C VAL A 118 21.69 16.45 11.43
N LEU A 119 22.41 15.74 10.56
CA LEU A 119 21.88 15.32 9.27
C LEU A 119 20.65 14.41 9.43
N CYS A 120 20.70 13.41 10.31
CA CYS A 120 19.57 12.55 10.59
C CYS A 120 18.35 13.33 11.12
N ALA A 121 18.57 14.26 12.06
CA ALA A 121 17.50 15.09 12.60
C ALA A 121 16.86 15.97 11.50
N ALA A 122 17.69 16.55 10.62
CA ALA A 122 17.21 17.30 9.48
C ALA A 122 16.38 16.42 8.52
N LEU A 123 16.84 15.20 8.20
CA LEU A 123 16.11 14.28 7.33
C LEU A 123 14.77 13.84 7.94
N ILE A 124 14.71 13.58 9.24
CA ILE A 124 13.45 13.26 9.95
C ILE A 124 12.45 14.40 9.78
N LEU A 125 12.90 15.63 10.04
CA LEU A 125 12.08 16.83 9.93
C LEU A 125 11.62 17.05 8.49
N LEU A 126 12.56 17.04 7.54
CA LEU A 126 12.30 17.30 6.12
C LEU A 126 11.34 16.28 5.52
N VAL A 127 11.54 14.98 5.78
CA VAL A 127 10.62 13.93 5.29
C VAL A 127 9.23 14.10 5.89
N GLY A 128 9.12 14.39 7.20
CA GLY A 128 7.82 14.61 7.83
C GLY A 128 7.09 15.82 7.26
N MET A 129 7.79 16.95 7.13
CA MET A 129 7.21 18.19 6.58
C MET A 129 6.88 18.06 5.09
N SER A 130 7.68 17.31 4.31
CA SER A 130 7.35 17.07 2.90
C SER A 130 6.03 16.34 2.73
N ARG A 131 5.59 15.51 3.70
CA ARG A 131 4.28 14.81 3.63
C ARG A 131 3.09 15.77 3.72
N LEU A 132 3.23 16.86 4.47
CA LEU A 132 2.22 17.93 4.52
C LEU A 132 2.24 18.71 3.20
N TYR A 133 3.43 19.09 2.73
CA TYR A 133 3.59 19.86 1.50
C TYR A 133 3.02 19.15 0.26
N VAL A 134 3.32 17.85 0.09
CA VAL A 134 2.81 17.06 -1.05
C VAL A 134 1.32 16.74 -0.96
N GLY A 135 0.64 17.16 0.11
CA GLY A 135 -0.82 17.11 0.25
C GLY A 135 -1.39 15.82 0.77
N VAL A 136 -0.58 14.82 1.12
CA VAL A 136 -1.11 13.46 1.37
C VAL A 136 -1.35 13.11 2.83
N HIS A 137 -0.96 13.95 3.79
CA HIS A 137 -1.15 13.70 5.22
C HIS A 137 -1.51 14.97 5.99
N PHE A 138 -2.18 14.79 7.12
CA PHE A 138 -2.35 15.83 8.13
C PHE A 138 -1.17 15.86 9.11
N LEU A 139 -1.05 16.95 9.87
CA LEU A 139 0.00 17.07 10.89
C LEU A 139 -0.09 15.95 11.94
N GLY A 140 -1.30 15.55 12.32
CA GLY A 140 -1.53 14.45 13.26
C GLY A 140 -0.91 13.13 12.80
N ASP A 141 -0.99 12.82 11.51
CA ASP A 141 -0.41 11.61 10.92
C ASP A 141 1.11 11.60 11.02
N VAL A 142 1.72 12.75 10.74
CA VAL A 142 3.19 12.92 10.79
C VAL A 142 3.69 12.83 12.22
N LEU A 143 3.03 13.53 13.16
CA LEU A 143 3.37 13.49 14.58
C LEU A 143 3.18 12.09 15.17
N GLY A 144 2.09 11.39 14.82
CA GLY A 144 1.88 10.00 15.20
C GLY A 144 2.97 9.08 14.65
N GLY A 145 3.34 9.26 13.38
CA GLY A 145 4.45 8.52 12.77
C GLY A 145 5.77 8.74 13.51
N TRP A 146 6.14 9.99 13.80
CA TRP A 146 7.34 10.30 14.59
C TRP A 146 7.28 9.73 16.00
N LEU A 147 6.14 9.81 16.69
CA LEU A 147 5.97 9.25 18.02
C LEU A 147 6.21 7.74 18.02
N PHE A 148 5.53 7.00 17.14
CA PHE A 148 5.72 5.55 17.05
C PHE A 148 7.15 5.20 16.66
N GLY A 149 7.73 5.89 15.68
CA GLY A 149 9.12 5.68 15.30
C GLY A 149 10.08 5.88 16.48
N LEU A 150 9.89 6.94 17.27
CA LEU A 150 10.70 7.21 18.46
C LEU A 150 10.55 6.12 19.51
N VAL A 151 9.32 5.65 19.75
CA VAL A 151 9.05 4.51 20.67
C VAL A 151 9.79 3.25 20.20
N PHE A 152 9.79 2.96 18.89
CA PHE A 152 10.55 1.83 18.34
C PHE A 152 12.06 1.98 18.54
N VAL A 153 12.63 3.14 18.23
CA VAL A 153 14.07 3.41 18.43
C VAL A 153 14.45 3.29 19.90
N ALA A 154 13.70 3.95 20.79
CA ALA A 154 13.97 3.95 22.23
C ALA A 154 13.77 2.57 22.85
N GLY A 155 12.70 1.87 22.50
CA GLY A 155 12.39 0.52 22.96
C GLY A 155 13.44 -0.49 22.51
N TYR A 156 13.83 -0.45 21.22
CA TYR A 156 14.88 -1.32 20.69
C TYR A 156 16.23 -1.07 21.39
N GLU A 157 16.63 0.19 21.55
CA GLU A 157 17.85 0.56 22.27
C GLU A 157 17.82 0.13 23.74
N TRP A 158 16.69 0.28 24.41
CA TRP A 158 16.49 -0.19 25.77
C TRP A 158 16.67 -1.72 25.87
N MET A 159 16.07 -2.48 24.95
CA MET A 159 16.21 -3.94 24.88
C MET A 159 17.67 -4.37 24.66
N VAL A 160 18.37 -3.69 23.75
CA VAL A 160 19.79 -3.98 23.43
C VAL A 160 20.68 -3.69 24.64
N ARG A 161 20.51 -2.53 25.30
CA ARG A 161 21.33 -2.14 26.48
C ARG A 161 21.12 -3.06 27.68
N ARG A 162 19.91 -3.58 27.85
CA ARG A 162 19.58 -4.53 28.92
C ARG A 162 19.97 -5.98 28.59
N GLY A 163 20.47 -6.23 27.37
CA GLY A 163 20.78 -7.58 26.90
C GLY A 163 19.54 -8.49 26.85
N VAL A 164 18.34 -7.93 26.60
CA VAL A 164 17.11 -8.74 26.54
C VAL A 164 17.26 -9.83 25.48
N GLY A 165 17.74 -9.45 24.28
CA GLY A 165 17.95 -10.38 23.19
C GLY A 165 19.00 -11.48 23.50
N SER A 166 20.03 -11.21 24.31
CA SER A 166 20.99 -12.26 24.68
C SER A 166 20.44 -13.23 25.73
N ARG A 167 19.47 -12.81 26.55
CA ARG A 167 18.80 -13.65 27.56
C ARG A 167 17.74 -14.57 26.97
N LEU A 168 17.16 -14.21 25.82
CA LEU A 168 16.17 -15.05 25.16
C LEU A 168 16.82 -16.33 24.62
N SER A 169 16.23 -17.48 24.96
CA SER A 169 16.60 -18.75 24.33
C SER A 169 16.36 -18.68 22.83
N VAL A 170 17.11 -19.47 22.07
CA VAL A 170 16.95 -19.55 20.61
C VAL A 170 15.53 -19.94 20.23
N ARG A 171 14.90 -20.89 20.95
CA ARG A 171 13.49 -21.24 20.74
C ARG A 171 12.55 -20.05 20.86
N MET A 172 12.77 -19.19 21.85
CA MET A 172 11.95 -18.00 22.06
C MET A 172 12.18 -16.95 20.98
N LYS A 173 13.44 -16.78 20.53
CA LYS A 173 13.74 -15.95 19.35
C LYS A 173 13.00 -16.46 18.12
N MET A 174 12.96 -17.77 17.90
CA MET A 174 12.26 -18.35 16.74
C MET A 174 10.75 -18.13 16.83
N LEU A 175 10.14 -18.32 18.00
CA LEU A 175 8.72 -18.02 18.22
C LEU A 175 8.40 -16.54 17.91
N LEU A 176 9.21 -15.61 18.42
CA LEU A 176 9.03 -14.17 18.21
C LEU A 176 9.24 -13.74 16.75
N LEU A 177 10.19 -14.36 16.03
CA LEU A 177 10.57 -13.97 14.67
C LEU A 177 9.71 -14.61 13.59
N PHE A 178 9.13 -15.80 13.83
CA PHE A 178 8.34 -16.52 12.83
C PHE A 178 6.88 -16.67 13.21
N VAL A 179 6.62 -17.18 14.41
CA VAL A 179 5.26 -17.62 14.77
C VAL A 179 4.37 -16.42 15.01
N ILE A 180 4.83 -15.41 15.75
CA ILE A 180 4.02 -14.21 15.99
C ILE A 180 3.70 -13.49 14.66
N PRO A 181 4.67 -13.15 13.79
CA PRO A 181 4.35 -12.47 12.55
C PRO A 181 3.46 -13.31 11.60
N LEU A 182 3.64 -14.64 11.56
CA LEU A 182 2.75 -15.52 10.78
C LEU A 182 1.33 -15.60 11.36
N LEU A 183 1.18 -15.64 12.68
CA LEU A 183 -0.15 -15.62 13.34
C LEU A 183 -0.87 -14.28 13.15
N LEU A 184 -0.11 -13.19 12.97
CA LEU A 184 -0.65 -11.87 12.69
C LEU A 184 -0.93 -11.64 11.19
N LEU A 185 -0.39 -12.49 10.30
CA LEU A 185 -0.57 -12.35 8.85
C LEU A 185 -2.04 -12.37 8.41
N PRO A 186 -2.94 -13.21 8.95
CA PRO A 186 -4.36 -13.16 8.60
C PRO A 186 -5.03 -11.82 8.94
N LEU A 187 -4.47 -11.06 9.88
CA LEU A 187 -4.96 -9.74 10.27
C LEU A 187 -4.43 -8.62 9.36
N TYR A 188 -3.51 -8.93 8.44
CA TYR A 188 -2.82 -7.96 7.60
C TYR A 188 -2.41 -8.56 6.24
N GLN A 189 -3.36 -8.66 5.29
CA GLN A 189 -3.18 -9.31 3.99
C GLN A 189 -2.86 -8.31 2.86
N THR A 190 -1.71 -7.66 2.94
CA THR A 190 -1.23 -6.77 1.87
C THR A 190 0.09 -7.25 1.28
N SER A 191 0.36 -6.88 0.03
CA SER A 191 1.66 -7.14 -0.62
C SER A 191 2.85 -6.55 0.16
N THR A 192 2.61 -5.45 0.91
CA THR A 192 3.62 -4.84 1.78
C THR A 192 3.85 -5.68 3.05
N ALA A 193 2.80 -6.25 3.63
CA ALA A 193 2.91 -7.19 4.74
C ALA A 193 3.78 -8.40 4.36
N GLU A 194 3.48 -8.99 3.20
CA GLU A 194 4.20 -10.14 2.67
C GLU A 194 5.68 -9.83 2.43
N LEU A 195 5.99 -8.64 1.91
CA LEU A 195 7.35 -8.14 1.75
C LEU A 195 8.09 -8.07 3.06
N ILE A 196 7.52 -7.36 4.05
CA ILE A 196 8.17 -7.16 5.34
C ILE A 196 8.37 -8.51 6.04
N LEU A 197 7.35 -9.37 6.04
CA LEU A 197 7.38 -10.67 6.66
C LEU A 197 8.41 -11.59 6.00
N GLY A 198 8.29 -11.80 4.69
CA GLY A 198 9.20 -12.66 3.95
C GLY A 198 10.64 -12.19 4.03
N PHE A 199 10.88 -10.89 3.88
CA PHE A 199 12.22 -10.35 4.03
C PHE A 199 12.74 -10.49 5.46
N ALA A 200 11.93 -10.26 6.50
CA ALA A 200 12.33 -10.44 7.90
C ALA A 200 12.67 -11.91 8.21
N ILE A 201 11.82 -12.85 7.82
CA ILE A 201 12.02 -14.29 7.98
C ILE A 201 13.32 -14.69 7.28
N GLY A 202 13.45 -14.39 5.98
CA GLY A 202 14.63 -14.72 5.20
C GLY A 202 15.90 -14.07 5.75
N PHE A 203 15.87 -12.78 6.09
CA PHE A 203 17.06 -12.04 6.53
C PHE A 203 17.56 -12.52 7.88
N LEU A 204 16.66 -12.60 8.88
CA LEU A 204 17.02 -13.03 10.23
C LEU A 204 17.44 -14.50 10.23
N THR A 205 16.90 -15.33 9.32
CA THR A 205 17.33 -16.72 9.14
C THR A 205 18.72 -16.87 8.57
N SER A 206 18.91 -16.26 7.43
CA SER A 206 20.12 -16.45 6.66
C SER A 206 21.32 -15.69 7.22
N ASP A 207 21.13 -14.57 7.92
CA ASP A 207 22.24 -13.80 8.51
C ASP A 207 22.98 -14.57 9.63
N ILE A 208 22.26 -15.35 10.45
CA ILE A 208 22.88 -16.21 11.48
C ILE A 208 23.84 -17.23 10.83
N LEU A 209 23.40 -17.84 9.73
CA LEU A 209 24.20 -18.79 8.96
C LEU A 209 25.37 -18.11 8.25
N ALA A 210 25.12 -16.95 7.64
CA ALA A 210 26.10 -16.20 6.88
C ALA A 210 27.29 -15.73 7.73
N GLY A 211 27.11 -15.57 9.05
CA GLY A 211 28.22 -15.32 9.99
C GLY A 211 29.30 -16.40 9.97
N HIS A 212 28.91 -17.64 9.64
CA HIS A 212 29.77 -18.83 9.69
C HIS A 212 30.17 -19.29 8.29
N VAL A 213 29.23 -19.29 7.34
CA VAL A 213 29.46 -19.80 5.98
C VAL A 213 30.18 -18.79 5.10
N ALA A 214 29.89 -17.50 5.27
CA ALA A 214 30.43 -16.43 4.44
C ALA A 214 30.97 -15.25 5.26
N PRO A 215 31.85 -15.46 6.26
CA PRO A 215 32.48 -14.34 6.97
C PRO A 215 33.28 -13.50 5.97
N PHE A 216 33.04 -12.19 5.99
CA PHE A 216 33.64 -11.25 5.06
C PHE A 216 34.01 -9.96 5.79
N ARG A 217 35.11 -9.30 5.40
CA ARG A 217 35.42 -7.96 5.90
C ARG A 217 34.51 -6.93 5.22
N GLU A 218 33.84 -6.11 6.02
CA GLU A 218 32.91 -5.09 5.55
C GLU A 218 33.66 -3.95 4.85
N ARG A 219 34.79 -3.52 5.44
CA ARG A 219 35.60 -2.42 4.93
C ARG A 219 36.77 -2.92 4.10
N VAL A 220 36.78 -2.54 2.84
CA VAL A 220 37.80 -2.83 1.83
C VAL A 220 38.14 -1.56 1.04
N PRO A 221 39.22 -1.53 0.24
CA PRO A 221 39.53 -0.39 -0.63
C PRO A 221 38.34 0.04 -1.50
N TRP A 222 38.25 1.32 -1.82
CA TRP A 222 37.07 1.89 -2.47
C TRP A 222 36.66 1.21 -3.79
N PRO A 223 37.56 0.73 -4.69
CA PRO A 223 37.14 0.05 -5.91
C PRO A 223 36.43 -1.27 -5.61
N GLN A 224 36.89 -1.98 -4.57
CA GLN A 224 36.26 -3.22 -4.11
C GLN A 224 34.91 -2.94 -3.44
N GLN A 225 34.74 -1.82 -2.74
CA GLN A 225 33.43 -1.43 -2.20
C GLN A 225 32.42 -1.17 -3.33
N VAL A 226 32.83 -0.44 -4.37
CA VAL A 226 31.96 -0.21 -5.54
C VAL A 226 31.58 -1.54 -6.20
N ALA A 227 32.55 -2.43 -6.42
CA ALA A 227 32.29 -3.76 -7.00
C ALA A 227 31.33 -4.60 -6.13
N LYS A 228 31.50 -4.60 -4.80
CA LYS A 228 30.59 -5.27 -3.87
C LYS A 228 29.16 -4.75 -4.00
N LEU A 229 28.98 -3.43 -4.03
CA LEU A 229 27.66 -2.82 -4.16
C LEU A 229 27.01 -3.14 -5.51
N LEU A 230 27.76 -3.03 -6.61
CA LEU A 230 27.25 -3.37 -7.94
C LEU A 230 26.78 -4.81 -7.99
N ILE A 231 27.59 -5.77 -7.53
CA ILE A 231 27.21 -7.19 -7.50
C ILE A 231 25.99 -7.41 -6.59
N GLY A 232 26.02 -6.84 -5.38
CA GLY A 232 24.92 -6.97 -4.42
C GLY A 232 23.60 -6.48 -5.01
N TYR A 233 23.59 -5.30 -5.64
CA TYR A 233 22.41 -4.70 -6.25
C TYR A 233 21.98 -5.36 -7.56
N VAL A 234 22.92 -5.82 -8.40
CA VAL A 234 22.63 -6.55 -9.65
C VAL A 234 21.98 -7.91 -9.37
N GLY A 235 22.23 -8.52 -8.21
CA GLY A 235 21.41 -9.67 -7.80
C GLY A 235 20.09 -9.25 -7.15
N PHE A 236 20.12 -8.23 -6.29
CA PHE A 236 18.96 -7.84 -5.48
C PHE A 236 17.80 -7.27 -6.29
N PHE A 237 18.04 -6.27 -7.15
CA PHE A 237 16.96 -5.60 -7.89
C PHE A 237 16.31 -6.49 -8.95
N PRO A 238 17.04 -7.30 -9.74
CA PRO A 238 16.42 -8.25 -10.65
C PRO A 238 15.63 -9.34 -9.94
N LEU A 239 16.11 -9.88 -8.80
CA LEU A 239 15.32 -10.82 -8.01
C LEU A 239 14.04 -10.16 -7.49
N LEU A 240 14.12 -8.92 -7.02
CA LEU A 240 12.95 -8.14 -6.60
C LEU A 240 11.97 -7.89 -7.76
N ALA A 241 12.47 -7.54 -8.95
CA ALA A 241 11.64 -7.32 -10.14
C ALA A 241 10.97 -8.62 -10.62
N LEU A 242 11.72 -9.73 -10.69
CA LEU A 242 11.19 -11.05 -11.04
C LEU A 242 10.11 -11.50 -10.05
N HIS A 243 10.33 -11.25 -8.75
CA HIS A 243 9.33 -11.51 -7.71
C HIS A 243 8.03 -10.75 -8.00
N MET A 244 8.12 -9.44 -8.20
CA MET A 244 6.96 -8.58 -8.45
C MET A 244 6.21 -8.94 -9.74
N LEU A 245 6.90 -9.50 -10.73
CA LEU A 245 6.31 -9.85 -12.04
C LEU A 245 5.65 -11.24 -12.06
N PHE A 246 6.21 -12.21 -11.32
CA PHE A 246 5.88 -13.62 -11.51
C PHE A 246 5.38 -14.33 -10.25
N VAL A 247 5.59 -13.76 -9.06
CA VAL A 247 5.21 -14.43 -7.81
C VAL A 247 3.85 -13.90 -7.35
N PRO A 248 2.84 -14.77 -7.18
CA PRO A 248 1.51 -14.34 -6.74
C PRO A 248 1.54 -13.87 -5.28
N VAL A 249 0.57 -13.02 -4.93
CA VAL A 249 0.33 -12.54 -3.57
C VAL A 249 0.06 -13.68 -2.59
N GLY A 250 0.15 -13.37 -1.31
CA GLY A 250 -0.02 -14.29 -0.19
C GLY A 250 1.26 -15.04 0.16
N LEU A 251 1.13 -16.32 0.40
CA LEU A 251 2.18 -17.17 0.93
C LEU A 251 3.37 -17.38 -0.03
N PRO A 252 3.18 -17.59 -1.35
CA PRO A 252 4.28 -17.61 -2.32
C PRO A 252 5.09 -16.30 -2.29
N SER A 253 4.42 -15.17 -2.10
CA SER A 253 5.06 -13.85 -1.98
C SER A 253 6.03 -13.81 -0.78
N VAL A 254 5.59 -14.29 0.40
CA VAL A 254 6.45 -14.42 1.59
C VAL A 254 7.70 -15.27 1.31
N LEU A 255 7.55 -16.35 0.55
CA LEU A 255 8.69 -17.20 0.14
C LEU A 255 9.67 -16.48 -0.76
N GLY A 256 9.18 -15.81 -1.81
CA GLY A 256 10.04 -15.12 -2.76
C GLY A 256 10.84 -13.99 -2.11
N TYR A 257 10.22 -13.20 -1.20
CA TYR A 257 10.97 -12.21 -0.42
C TYR A 257 11.98 -12.83 0.54
N SER A 258 11.72 -14.03 1.06
CA SER A 258 12.70 -14.77 1.86
C SER A 258 13.93 -15.17 1.03
N ILE A 259 13.75 -15.53 -0.23
CA ILE A 259 14.82 -15.84 -1.19
C ILE A 259 15.65 -14.58 -1.51
N ILE A 260 14.99 -13.44 -1.70
CA ILE A 260 15.67 -12.14 -1.90
C ILE A 260 16.54 -11.81 -0.67
N ALA A 261 16.04 -12.04 0.55
CA ALA A 261 16.82 -11.82 1.76
C ALA A 261 18.00 -12.81 1.91
N LEU A 262 17.84 -14.06 1.45
CA LEU A 262 18.94 -15.04 1.35
C LEU A 262 20.05 -14.56 0.40
N TRP A 263 19.70 -13.94 -0.72
CA TRP A 263 20.69 -13.29 -1.57
C TRP A 263 21.48 -12.22 -0.81
N VAL A 264 20.78 -11.37 -0.04
CA VAL A 264 21.41 -10.28 0.71
C VAL A 264 22.46 -10.77 1.71
N THR A 265 22.11 -11.77 2.50
CA THR A 265 22.93 -12.21 3.63
C THR A 265 23.96 -13.27 3.25
N LEU A 266 23.68 -14.12 2.26
CA LEU A 266 24.50 -15.28 1.91
C LEU A 266 24.98 -15.22 0.45
N GLY A 267 24.08 -15.01 -0.50
CA GLY A 267 24.40 -15.01 -1.94
C GLY A 267 25.48 -13.99 -2.30
N ALA A 268 25.21 -12.71 -2.04
CA ALA A 268 26.15 -11.62 -2.33
C ALA A 268 27.48 -11.79 -1.57
N PRO A 269 27.51 -12.05 -0.25
CA PRO A 269 28.77 -12.32 0.47
C PRO A 269 29.60 -13.49 -0.07
N LEU A 270 28.95 -14.59 -0.50
CA LEU A 270 29.67 -15.71 -1.13
C LEU A 270 30.33 -15.29 -2.45
N VAL A 271 29.64 -14.49 -3.27
CA VAL A 271 30.21 -13.94 -4.51
C VAL A 271 31.35 -12.97 -4.20
N PHE A 272 31.20 -12.09 -3.19
CA PHE A 272 32.27 -11.18 -2.78
C PHE A 272 33.55 -11.93 -2.41
N ARG A 273 33.42 -13.04 -1.67
CA ARG A 273 34.56 -13.88 -1.29
C ARG A 273 35.17 -14.59 -2.50
N ARG A 274 34.35 -15.19 -3.36
CA ARG A 274 34.84 -15.91 -4.56
C ARG A 274 35.62 -15.01 -5.50
N LEU A 275 35.22 -13.75 -5.62
CA LEU A 275 35.86 -12.76 -6.49
C LEU A 275 36.99 -11.97 -5.81
N GLY A 276 37.35 -12.32 -4.57
CA GLY A 276 38.40 -11.60 -3.82
C GLY A 276 38.05 -10.14 -3.49
N LEU A 277 36.77 -9.77 -3.55
CA LEU A 277 36.25 -8.43 -3.27
C LEU A 277 36.00 -8.18 -1.77
N ALA A 278 36.02 -9.25 -0.98
CA ALA A 278 35.99 -9.16 0.47
C ALA A 278 37.28 -9.71 1.07
N GLY A 279 37.83 -9.00 2.05
CA GLY A 279 38.96 -9.52 2.83
C GLY A 279 38.55 -10.76 3.63
N GLY A 280 39.48 -11.69 3.84
CA GLY A 280 39.29 -12.85 4.70
C GLY A 280 38.94 -12.41 6.14
N ALA A 281 37.83 -12.93 6.64
CA ALA A 281 37.46 -12.83 8.05
C ALA A 281 37.44 -14.23 8.68
N PRO A 282 38.00 -14.42 9.88
CA PRO A 282 37.96 -15.70 10.56
C PRO A 282 36.51 -16.10 10.83
N ALA A 283 36.14 -17.33 10.47
CA ALA A 283 34.85 -17.89 10.84
C ALA A 283 34.84 -18.12 12.36
N PRO A 284 33.77 -17.73 13.09
CA PRO A 284 33.58 -18.16 14.47
C PRO A 284 33.56 -19.70 14.53
N LYS A 285 34.09 -20.28 15.61
CA LYS A 285 34.04 -21.74 15.80
C LYS A 285 32.59 -22.19 15.99
N LEU A 286 32.17 -23.20 15.23
CA LEU A 286 30.88 -23.88 15.39
C LEU A 286 30.94 -24.81 16.61
N ASP A 287 30.58 -24.31 17.79
CA ASP A 287 30.41 -25.14 18.98
C ASP A 287 29.18 -26.07 18.87
N ALA A 288 29.06 -27.03 19.78
CA ALA A 288 27.98 -28.02 19.77
C ALA A 288 26.61 -27.36 20.01
N GLU A 289 26.57 -26.30 20.82
CA GLU A 289 25.37 -25.53 21.13
C GLU A 289 24.84 -24.85 19.85
N TYR A 290 25.74 -24.20 19.10
CA TYR A 290 25.44 -23.52 17.84
C TYR A 290 25.01 -24.48 16.74
N ARG A 291 25.62 -25.67 16.66
CA ARG A 291 25.13 -26.73 15.74
C ARG A 291 23.70 -27.15 16.07
N GLY A 292 23.39 -27.32 17.36
CA GLY A 292 22.02 -27.59 17.82
C GLY A 292 21.06 -26.48 17.42
N TYR A 293 21.45 -25.20 17.59
CA TYR A 293 20.62 -24.07 17.18
C TYR A 293 20.39 -24.02 15.67
N MET A 294 21.43 -24.23 14.88
CA MET A 294 21.36 -24.20 13.41
C MET A 294 20.43 -25.30 12.88
N GLN A 295 20.48 -26.50 13.47
CA GLN A 295 19.57 -27.60 13.12
C GLN A 295 18.10 -27.25 13.40
N HIS A 296 17.79 -26.75 14.61
CA HIS A 296 16.43 -26.33 14.96
C HIS A 296 15.93 -25.22 14.04
N TYR A 297 16.82 -24.32 13.64
CA TYR A 297 16.47 -23.19 12.81
C TYR A 297 16.15 -23.57 11.37
N VAL A 298 17.02 -24.37 10.75
CA VAL A 298 16.78 -24.90 9.41
C VAL A 298 15.52 -25.77 9.41
N ALA A 299 15.30 -26.59 10.44
CA ALA A 299 14.10 -27.40 10.57
C ALA A 299 12.82 -26.55 10.72
N THR A 300 12.85 -25.48 11.54
CA THR A 300 11.71 -24.58 11.72
C THR A 300 11.40 -23.80 10.44
N ALA A 301 12.44 -23.28 9.78
CA ALA A 301 12.28 -22.61 8.49
C ALA A 301 11.70 -23.57 7.44
N ALA A 302 12.22 -24.79 7.33
CA ALA A 302 11.70 -25.81 6.42
C ALA A 302 10.23 -26.17 6.75
N ALA A 303 9.88 -26.33 8.03
CA ALA A 303 8.50 -26.61 8.44
C ALA A 303 7.54 -25.46 8.07
N ILE A 304 7.97 -24.21 8.26
CA ILE A 304 7.21 -23.03 7.81
C ILE A 304 7.06 -23.05 6.29
N LEU A 305 8.14 -23.26 5.54
CA LEU A 305 8.08 -23.36 4.07
C LEU A 305 7.09 -24.43 3.60
N VAL A 306 7.10 -25.60 4.25
CA VAL A 306 6.16 -26.70 3.96
C VAL A 306 4.72 -26.31 4.30
N LEU A 307 4.47 -25.70 5.46
CA LEU A 307 3.15 -25.22 5.85
C LEU A 307 2.61 -24.18 4.86
N VAL A 308 3.45 -23.20 4.51
CA VAL A 308 3.18 -22.12 3.56
C VAL A 308 2.83 -22.70 2.17
N ALA A 309 3.61 -23.67 1.70
CA ALA A 309 3.36 -24.37 0.44
C ALA A 309 2.06 -25.19 0.49
N ALA A 310 1.83 -25.94 1.58
CA ALA A 310 0.63 -26.76 1.77
C ALA A 310 -0.64 -25.91 1.82
N SER A 311 -0.63 -24.76 2.50
CA SER A 311 -1.77 -23.84 2.51
C SER A 311 -1.97 -23.14 1.16
N THR A 312 -0.91 -22.92 0.37
CA THR A 312 -1.06 -22.41 -1.00
C THR A 312 -1.79 -23.43 -1.88
N VAL A 313 -1.39 -24.71 -1.80
CA VAL A 313 -2.09 -25.80 -2.48
C VAL A 313 -3.52 -25.91 -2.00
N TYR A 314 -3.75 -25.87 -0.68
CA TYR A 314 -5.11 -25.88 -0.13
C TYR A 314 -5.97 -24.73 -0.65
N VAL A 315 -5.47 -23.49 -0.67
CA VAL A 315 -6.22 -22.34 -1.20
C VAL A 315 -6.54 -22.55 -2.69
N HIS A 316 -5.60 -23.03 -3.48
CA HIS A 316 -5.82 -23.31 -4.90
C HIS A 316 -6.87 -24.40 -5.15
N GLU A 317 -6.91 -25.42 -4.31
CA GLU A 317 -7.86 -26.55 -4.43
C GLU A 317 -9.23 -26.23 -3.79
N ALA A 318 -9.26 -25.50 -2.68
CA ALA A 318 -10.44 -25.29 -1.85
C ALA A 318 -11.20 -24.01 -2.17
N VAL A 319 -10.54 -22.99 -2.72
CA VAL A 319 -11.21 -21.77 -3.18
C VAL A 319 -11.58 -21.96 -4.65
N PRO A 320 -12.87 -22.12 -4.99
CA PRO A 320 -13.26 -22.26 -6.38
C PRO A 320 -12.78 -21.03 -7.16
N VAL A 321 -12.10 -21.27 -8.27
CA VAL A 321 -11.76 -20.21 -9.22
C VAL A 321 -13.06 -19.53 -9.60
N VAL A 322 -13.25 -18.28 -9.18
CA VAL A 322 -14.38 -17.47 -9.63
C VAL A 322 -14.19 -17.32 -11.14
N ALA A 323 -15.01 -18.05 -11.90
CA ALA A 323 -15.01 -17.93 -13.35
C ALA A 323 -15.22 -16.44 -13.67
N ARG A 324 -14.43 -15.93 -14.62
CA ARG A 324 -14.60 -14.54 -15.07
C ARG A 324 -16.06 -14.40 -15.52
N PRO A 325 -16.82 -13.42 -15.00
CA PRO A 325 -18.18 -13.22 -15.44
C PRO A 325 -18.20 -13.04 -16.96
N ALA A 326 -19.14 -13.69 -17.66
CA ALA A 326 -19.25 -13.66 -19.12
C ALA A 326 -19.27 -12.22 -19.68
N ILE A 327 -19.85 -11.28 -18.92
CA ILE A 327 -19.89 -9.85 -19.24
C ILE A 327 -18.49 -9.21 -19.39
N LEU A 328 -17.47 -9.77 -18.75
CA LEU A 328 -16.06 -9.34 -18.80
C LEU A 328 -15.19 -10.19 -19.73
N GLU A 329 -15.74 -11.22 -20.37
CA GLU A 329 -14.97 -12.05 -21.29
C GLU A 329 -14.62 -11.27 -22.56
N SER A 330 -13.33 -11.12 -22.82
CA SER A 330 -12.82 -10.47 -24.03
C SER A 330 -11.37 -10.84 -24.30
N GLU A 331 -11.00 -10.93 -25.58
CA GLU A 331 -9.62 -11.07 -26.03
C GLU A 331 -8.85 -9.74 -26.03
N ARG A 332 -9.56 -8.62 -25.83
CA ARG A 332 -8.98 -7.27 -25.75
C ARG A 332 -9.27 -6.59 -24.42
N VAL A 333 -8.58 -5.49 -24.15
CA VAL A 333 -8.90 -4.62 -23.01
C VAL A 333 -10.30 -4.04 -23.23
N LEU A 334 -11.14 -4.16 -22.20
CA LEU A 334 -12.48 -3.58 -22.16
C LEU A 334 -12.42 -2.13 -21.70
N ILE A 335 -13.18 -1.26 -22.35
CA ILE A 335 -13.34 0.15 -21.97
C ILE A 335 -14.61 0.29 -21.15
N ILE A 336 -14.48 0.66 -19.88
CA ILE A 336 -15.63 0.90 -19.00
C ILE A 336 -15.85 2.41 -18.91
N GLY A 337 -17.03 2.87 -19.33
CA GLY A 337 -17.45 4.26 -19.18
C GLY A 337 -17.78 4.56 -17.72
N HIS A 338 -16.81 5.06 -16.96
CA HIS A 338 -16.97 5.45 -15.56
C HIS A 338 -18.01 6.58 -15.41
N ARG A 339 -19.11 6.26 -14.73
CA ARG A 339 -20.34 7.07 -14.58
C ARG A 339 -20.92 7.49 -15.92
N GLY A 340 -20.81 6.61 -16.92
CA GLY A 340 -20.95 6.90 -18.34
C GLY A 340 -19.67 7.54 -18.91
N ALA A 341 -19.79 8.59 -19.72
CA ALA A 341 -18.66 9.41 -20.14
C ALA A 341 -18.60 10.71 -19.32
N ALA A 342 -18.29 10.61 -18.03
CA ALA A 342 -18.30 11.75 -17.09
C ALA A 342 -17.38 12.93 -17.49
N GLY A 343 -16.39 12.70 -18.36
CA GLY A 343 -15.58 13.77 -18.94
C GLY A 343 -16.23 14.53 -20.10
N LEU A 344 -17.28 13.97 -20.70
CA LEU A 344 -17.94 14.50 -21.91
C LEU A 344 -19.37 15.01 -21.64
N ALA A 345 -20.05 14.44 -20.64
CA ALA A 345 -21.40 14.82 -20.23
C ALA A 345 -21.61 14.61 -18.72
N PRO A 346 -22.67 15.17 -18.10
CA PRO A 346 -22.89 15.10 -16.66
C PRO A 346 -22.95 13.65 -16.15
N GLU A 347 -22.09 13.32 -15.17
CA GLU A 347 -21.94 11.95 -14.65
C GLU A 347 -23.27 11.31 -14.20
N ASN A 348 -23.41 9.99 -14.33
CA ASN A 348 -24.60 9.22 -13.92
C ASN A 348 -25.93 9.68 -14.55
N THR A 349 -25.90 10.29 -15.74
CA THR A 349 -27.10 10.73 -16.47
C THR A 349 -27.25 10.02 -17.83
N LEU A 350 -28.47 9.99 -18.37
CA LEU A 350 -28.72 9.41 -19.70
C LEU A 350 -27.80 9.98 -20.80
N PRO A 351 -27.54 11.31 -20.87
CA PRO A 351 -26.53 11.86 -21.79
C PRO A 351 -25.12 11.28 -21.63
N ALA A 352 -24.64 11.08 -20.39
CA ALA A 352 -23.31 10.50 -20.17
C ALA A 352 -23.24 9.03 -20.60
N PHE A 353 -24.30 8.26 -20.36
CA PHE A 353 -24.36 6.88 -20.84
C PHE A 353 -24.39 6.78 -22.37
N ALA A 354 -25.21 7.61 -23.01
CA ALA A 354 -25.26 7.70 -24.47
C ALA A 354 -23.89 8.10 -25.06
N ALA A 355 -23.22 9.09 -24.47
CA ALA A 355 -21.88 9.50 -24.87
C ALA A 355 -20.86 8.37 -24.67
N GLY A 356 -20.92 7.62 -23.56
CA GLY A 356 -20.05 6.47 -23.32
C GLY A 356 -20.12 5.45 -24.47
N LEU A 357 -21.33 5.05 -24.85
CA LEU A 357 -21.55 4.11 -25.96
C LEU A 357 -21.09 4.70 -27.30
N GLN A 358 -21.40 5.97 -27.58
CA GLN A 358 -20.96 6.66 -28.81
C GLN A 358 -19.43 6.72 -28.94
N HIS A 359 -18.72 6.76 -27.81
CA HIS A 359 -17.26 6.81 -27.76
C HIS A 359 -16.61 5.43 -27.55
N GLY A 360 -17.36 4.34 -27.71
CA GLY A 360 -16.82 2.98 -27.74
C GLY A 360 -16.63 2.32 -26.38
N ALA A 361 -17.33 2.78 -25.34
CA ALA A 361 -17.40 2.04 -24.08
C ALA A 361 -18.04 0.67 -24.30
N ASP A 362 -17.36 -0.37 -23.82
CA ASP A 362 -17.80 -1.76 -23.84
C ASP A 362 -18.84 -2.07 -22.76
N LEU A 363 -18.69 -1.39 -21.63
CA LEU A 363 -19.60 -1.40 -20.48
C LEU A 363 -19.80 0.04 -19.98
N LEU A 364 -20.93 0.31 -19.38
CA LEU A 364 -21.22 1.55 -18.68
C LEU A 364 -21.19 1.29 -17.18
N GLU A 365 -20.38 2.06 -16.44
CA GLU A 365 -20.38 2.01 -14.99
C GLU A 365 -21.30 3.10 -14.43
N LEU A 366 -22.00 2.79 -13.33
CA LEU A 366 -22.91 3.68 -12.65
C LEU A 366 -22.93 3.44 -11.14
N ASP A 367 -23.25 4.49 -10.39
CA ASP A 367 -23.30 4.46 -8.93
C ASP A 367 -24.75 4.49 -8.43
N VAL A 368 -25.13 3.59 -7.52
CA VAL A 368 -26.52 3.53 -7.02
C VAL A 368 -26.62 3.90 -5.53
N ARG A 369 -27.62 4.72 -5.23
CA ARG A 369 -28.06 5.09 -3.87
C ARG A 369 -29.57 5.06 -3.75
N ARG A 370 -30.07 4.98 -2.52
CA ARG A 370 -31.49 4.91 -2.20
C ARG A 370 -32.03 6.24 -1.66
N THR A 371 -33.17 6.65 -2.21
CA THR A 371 -33.94 7.81 -1.73
C THR A 371 -34.71 7.51 -0.45
N ARG A 372 -35.25 8.55 0.20
CA ARG A 372 -36.10 8.44 1.41
C ARG A 372 -37.31 7.53 1.21
N ASP A 373 -37.94 7.60 0.03
CA ASP A 373 -39.08 6.77 -0.39
C ASP A 373 -38.66 5.42 -1.00
N GLY A 374 -37.37 5.09 -0.92
CA GLY A 374 -36.85 3.75 -1.17
C GLY A 374 -36.49 3.44 -2.62
N VAL A 375 -36.48 4.44 -3.50
CA VAL A 375 -36.17 4.30 -4.94
C VAL A 375 -34.66 4.35 -5.18
N LEU A 376 -34.18 3.53 -6.11
CA LEU A 376 -32.78 3.51 -6.52
C LEU A 376 -32.51 4.59 -7.57
N VAL A 377 -31.69 5.59 -7.21
CA VAL A 377 -31.26 6.69 -8.07
C VAL A 377 -29.77 6.62 -8.34
N LEU A 378 -29.34 7.17 -9.47
CA LEU A 378 -27.94 7.16 -9.85
C LEU A 378 -27.18 8.37 -9.30
N MET A 379 -26.31 8.13 -8.33
CA MET A 379 -25.58 9.19 -7.63
C MET A 379 -24.33 8.62 -6.95
N HIS A 380 -23.17 9.21 -7.24
CA HIS A 380 -21.93 8.82 -6.58
C HIS A 380 -21.89 9.21 -5.10
N ASP A 381 -22.19 10.47 -4.78
CA ASP A 381 -22.01 11.05 -3.46
C ASP A 381 -23.22 10.82 -2.56
N GLU A 382 -23.02 10.86 -1.25
CA GLU A 382 -24.13 10.79 -0.27
C GLU A 382 -25.10 11.98 -0.40
N THR A 383 -24.66 13.07 -1.02
CA THR A 383 -25.39 14.33 -1.14
C THR A 383 -25.53 14.76 -2.60
N VAL A 384 -26.57 15.53 -2.90
CA VAL A 384 -26.83 16.06 -4.26
C VAL A 384 -26.01 17.31 -4.61
N ASP A 385 -25.32 17.89 -3.62
CA ASP A 385 -24.71 19.23 -3.66
C ASP A 385 -23.70 19.45 -4.80
N ARG A 386 -22.89 18.43 -5.13
CA ARG A 386 -21.79 18.59 -6.11
C ARG A 386 -22.28 18.57 -7.56
N THR A 387 -23.28 17.74 -7.86
CA THR A 387 -23.68 17.41 -9.23
C THR A 387 -25.01 18.04 -9.62
N THR A 388 -25.70 18.69 -8.68
CA THR A 388 -27.01 19.30 -8.92
C THR A 388 -27.10 20.74 -8.41
N ASN A 389 -28.21 21.42 -8.67
CA ASN A 389 -28.54 22.71 -8.05
C ASN A 389 -29.15 22.60 -6.64
N GLY A 390 -29.31 21.40 -6.10
CA GLY A 390 -29.90 21.14 -4.78
C GLY A 390 -28.87 21.07 -3.67
N ARG A 391 -29.34 20.83 -2.44
CA ARG A 391 -28.49 20.48 -1.28
C ARG A 391 -29.17 19.44 -0.39
N GLY A 392 -28.38 18.57 0.23
CA GLY A 392 -28.85 17.58 1.20
C GLY A 392 -28.49 16.14 0.83
N ARG A 393 -28.72 15.21 1.76
CA ARG A 393 -28.45 13.78 1.56
C ARG A 393 -29.50 13.15 0.66
N VAL A 394 -29.07 12.25 -0.22
CA VAL A 394 -29.99 11.47 -1.09
C VAL A 394 -31.02 10.71 -0.24
N ALA A 395 -30.59 10.12 0.88
CA ALA A 395 -31.45 9.37 1.79
C ALA A 395 -32.53 10.22 2.50
N ASP A 396 -32.40 11.55 2.51
CA ASP A 396 -33.37 12.46 3.13
C ASP A 396 -34.41 13.01 2.14
N MET A 397 -34.22 12.75 0.84
CA MET A 397 -35.04 13.26 -0.26
C MET A 397 -35.86 12.14 -0.92
N THR A 398 -37.08 12.46 -1.35
CA THR A 398 -37.92 11.59 -2.20
C THR A 398 -37.43 11.61 -3.65
N LEU A 399 -37.85 10.62 -4.44
CA LEU A 399 -37.58 10.62 -5.88
C LEU A 399 -38.09 11.90 -6.54
N ALA A 400 -39.28 12.39 -6.18
CA ALA A 400 -39.86 13.60 -6.75
C ALA A 400 -39.00 14.84 -6.48
N GLU A 401 -38.47 14.98 -5.25
CA GLU A 401 -37.57 16.06 -4.88
C GLU A 401 -36.25 15.97 -5.65
N ILE A 402 -35.68 14.77 -5.82
CA ILE A 402 -34.44 14.55 -6.59
C ILE A 402 -34.64 14.81 -8.08
N LYS A 403 -35.78 14.38 -8.65
CA LYS A 403 -36.12 14.58 -10.08
C LYS A 403 -36.32 16.04 -10.46
N ALA A 404 -36.66 16.89 -9.49
CA ALA A 404 -36.78 18.34 -9.71
C ALA A 404 -35.42 19.04 -9.83
N LEU A 405 -34.31 18.37 -9.49
CA LEU A 405 -32.98 18.94 -9.55
C LEU A 405 -32.39 18.86 -10.97
N ASP A 406 -31.58 19.86 -11.31
CA ASP A 406 -30.81 19.91 -12.56
C ASP A 406 -29.47 19.19 -12.36
N ALA A 407 -29.36 17.96 -12.85
CA ALA A 407 -28.14 17.14 -12.78
C ALA A 407 -27.05 17.59 -13.78
N GLY A 408 -27.35 18.55 -14.66
CA GLY A 408 -26.39 19.21 -15.54
C GLY A 408 -25.81 20.50 -14.97
N TYR A 409 -26.30 20.96 -13.81
CA TYR A 409 -26.09 22.33 -13.32
C TYR A 409 -24.61 22.72 -13.13
N HIS A 410 -23.81 21.79 -12.61
CA HIS A 410 -22.39 22.02 -12.30
C HIS A 410 -21.43 21.45 -13.36
N PHE A 411 -21.93 20.72 -14.37
CA PHE A 411 -21.06 20.13 -15.37
C PHE A 411 -20.36 21.20 -16.20
N THR A 412 -19.04 21.09 -16.31
CA THR A 412 -18.20 22.00 -17.08
C THR A 412 -17.01 21.25 -17.69
N PRO A 413 -16.89 21.19 -19.03
CA PRO A 413 -15.77 20.51 -19.68
C PRO A 413 -14.51 21.39 -19.77
N ASP A 414 -14.61 22.68 -19.43
CA ASP A 414 -13.56 23.69 -19.62
C ASP A 414 -13.11 24.37 -18.32
N GLY A 415 -13.33 23.68 -17.18
CA GLY A 415 -12.86 24.13 -15.87
C GLY A 415 -13.66 25.30 -15.30
N GLY A 416 -14.94 25.42 -15.62
CA GLY A 416 -15.87 26.41 -15.07
C GLY A 416 -16.10 27.63 -15.95
N ARG A 417 -15.61 27.65 -17.20
CA ARG A 417 -15.84 28.77 -18.12
C ARG A 417 -17.23 28.69 -18.75
N THR A 418 -17.71 27.49 -19.05
CA THR A 418 -19.05 27.23 -19.59
C THR A 418 -19.74 26.08 -18.85
N TYR A 419 -21.08 26.11 -18.89
CA TYR A 419 -21.98 25.10 -18.29
C TYR A 419 -23.02 24.65 -19.32
N PRO A 420 -22.62 23.88 -20.35
CA PRO A 420 -23.45 23.61 -21.53
C PRO A 420 -24.74 22.83 -21.22
N TRP A 421 -24.76 22.08 -20.12
CA TRP A 421 -25.91 21.25 -19.73
C TRP A 421 -26.83 21.91 -18.70
N ARG A 422 -26.46 23.09 -18.17
CA ARG A 422 -27.27 23.80 -17.18
C ARG A 422 -28.59 24.23 -17.81
N GLY A 423 -29.70 23.89 -17.16
CA GLY A 423 -31.05 24.23 -17.59
C GLY A 423 -31.51 23.48 -18.84
N GLN A 424 -30.81 22.43 -19.29
CA GLN A 424 -31.18 21.63 -20.47
C GLN A 424 -32.15 20.48 -20.13
N GLY A 425 -32.67 20.42 -18.90
CA GLY A 425 -33.60 19.38 -18.47
C GLY A 425 -32.94 18.03 -18.15
N VAL A 426 -31.63 18.02 -17.86
CA VAL A 426 -30.94 16.80 -17.40
C VAL A 426 -31.34 16.52 -15.95
N THR A 427 -31.91 15.35 -15.71
CA THR A 427 -32.35 14.91 -14.38
C THR A 427 -31.51 13.75 -13.87
N VAL A 428 -31.54 13.53 -12.55
CA VAL A 428 -30.98 12.32 -11.93
C VAL A 428 -31.86 11.12 -12.33
N PRO A 429 -31.34 10.11 -13.03
CA PRO A 429 -32.14 8.95 -13.43
C PRO A 429 -32.27 7.93 -12.30
N THR A 430 -33.30 7.08 -12.38
CA THR A 430 -33.40 5.86 -11.58
C THR A 430 -32.63 4.72 -12.24
N LEU A 431 -32.29 3.69 -11.47
CA LEU A 431 -31.67 2.49 -12.03
C LEU A 431 -32.53 1.85 -13.13
N VAL A 432 -33.84 1.74 -12.89
CA VAL A 432 -34.79 1.16 -13.85
C VAL A 432 -34.86 1.97 -15.14
N GLU A 433 -34.87 3.30 -15.06
CA GLU A 433 -34.88 4.17 -16.24
C GLU A 433 -33.65 3.95 -17.12
N VAL A 434 -32.46 3.80 -16.52
CA VAL A 434 -31.22 3.59 -17.28
C VAL A 434 -31.17 2.20 -17.91
N LEU A 435 -31.56 1.16 -17.17
CA LEU A 435 -31.61 -0.21 -17.69
C LEU A 435 -32.61 -0.34 -18.86
N ALA A 436 -33.71 0.41 -18.82
CA ALA A 436 -34.71 0.47 -19.88
C ALA A 436 -34.27 1.32 -21.08
N ALA A 437 -33.57 2.45 -20.84
CA ALA A 437 -33.11 3.34 -21.90
C ALA A 437 -32.00 2.70 -22.77
N PHE A 438 -31.23 1.76 -22.21
CA PHE A 438 -30.14 1.08 -22.91
C PHE A 438 -30.26 -0.45 -22.76
N PRO A 439 -31.19 -1.10 -23.49
CA PRO A 439 -31.47 -2.53 -23.34
C PRO A 439 -30.31 -3.43 -23.77
N GLU A 440 -29.49 -2.98 -24.74
CA GLU A 440 -28.35 -3.74 -25.26
C GLU A 440 -27.03 -3.42 -24.52
N ALA A 441 -27.02 -2.41 -23.65
CA ALA A 441 -25.81 -2.01 -22.95
C ALA A 441 -25.51 -2.99 -21.81
N ARG A 442 -24.21 -3.26 -21.64
CA ARG A 442 -23.65 -3.96 -20.48
C ARG A 442 -23.33 -2.94 -19.39
N PHE A 443 -23.63 -3.29 -18.14
CA PHE A 443 -23.49 -2.39 -17.01
C PHE A 443 -22.59 -2.96 -15.91
N LEU A 444 -21.84 -2.06 -15.27
CA LEU A 444 -21.22 -2.27 -13.97
C LEU A 444 -21.93 -1.36 -12.96
N ILE A 445 -22.62 -1.96 -11.99
CA ILE A 445 -23.41 -1.25 -10.99
C ILE A 445 -22.62 -1.24 -9.68
N GLU A 446 -22.13 -0.08 -9.26
CA GLU A 446 -21.52 0.08 -7.95
C GLU A 446 -22.57 0.47 -6.89
N VAL A 447 -22.73 -0.37 -5.88
CA VAL A 447 -23.61 -0.10 -4.73
C VAL A 447 -22.82 0.69 -3.68
N LYS A 448 -23.21 1.96 -3.47
CA LYS A 448 -22.44 2.90 -2.63
C LYS A 448 -22.73 2.82 -1.13
N GLU A 449 -23.74 2.06 -0.72
CA GLU A 449 -24.17 1.98 0.68
C GLU A 449 -24.54 0.55 1.10
N ALA A 450 -24.24 0.23 2.36
CA ALA A 450 -24.52 -1.08 2.97
C ALA A 450 -25.78 -1.05 3.85
N THR A 451 -26.77 -0.22 3.50
CA THR A 451 -28.02 -0.18 4.26
C THR A 451 -28.81 -1.48 4.09
N PRO A 452 -29.47 -2.00 5.13
CA PRO A 452 -30.28 -3.22 5.02
C PRO A 452 -31.28 -3.16 3.86
N GLY A 453 -31.34 -4.23 3.06
CA GLY A 453 -32.25 -4.32 1.90
C GLY A 453 -31.75 -3.66 0.62
N MET A 454 -30.57 -3.01 0.62
CA MET A 454 -30.04 -2.32 -0.57
C MET A 454 -29.67 -3.30 -1.68
N ALA A 455 -28.93 -4.37 -1.34
CA ALA A 455 -28.54 -5.39 -2.31
C ALA A 455 -29.76 -6.07 -2.93
N GLU A 456 -30.76 -6.42 -2.10
CA GLU A 456 -32.01 -7.01 -2.52
C GLU A 456 -32.82 -6.08 -3.42
N ALA A 457 -32.85 -4.77 -3.12
CA ALA A 457 -33.52 -3.78 -3.97
C ALA A 457 -32.84 -3.65 -5.34
N VAL A 458 -31.49 -3.63 -5.38
CA VAL A 458 -30.71 -3.57 -6.62
C VAL A 458 -30.96 -4.82 -7.46
N LEU A 459 -30.90 -6.01 -6.85
CA LEU A 459 -31.21 -7.28 -7.53
C LEU A 459 -32.64 -7.30 -8.06
N ALA A 460 -33.62 -6.85 -7.28
CA ALA A 460 -35.01 -6.79 -7.72
C ALA A 460 -35.18 -5.87 -8.95
N ALA A 461 -34.51 -4.71 -8.98
CA ALA A 461 -34.54 -3.80 -10.12
C ALA A 461 -33.87 -4.40 -11.37
N ILE A 462 -32.77 -5.15 -11.20
CA ILE A 462 -32.11 -5.88 -12.29
C ILE A 462 -33.02 -6.98 -12.84
N ASP A 463 -33.73 -7.69 -11.96
CA ASP A 463 -34.65 -8.77 -12.30
C ASP A 463 -35.88 -8.25 -13.05
N GLU A 464 -36.48 -7.18 -12.56
CA GLU A 464 -37.62 -6.51 -13.20
C GLU A 464 -37.25 -6.01 -14.61
N ALA A 465 -36.02 -5.54 -14.79
CA ALA A 465 -35.49 -5.11 -16.08
C ALA A 465 -35.02 -6.26 -16.99
N GLY A 466 -35.08 -7.52 -16.53
CA GLY A 466 -34.56 -8.68 -17.27
C GLY A 466 -33.08 -8.56 -17.62
N ALA A 467 -32.29 -7.90 -16.78
CA ALA A 467 -30.94 -7.45 -17.12
C ALA A 467 -29.80 -8.31 -16.53
N ARG A 468 -30.12 -9.47 -15.92
CA ARG A 468 -29.13 -10.33 -15.24
C ARG A 468 -27.91 -10.67 -16.08
N ASP A 469 -28.10 -10.98 -17.36
CA ASP A 469 -27.02 -11.45 -18.24
C ASP A 469 -26.09 -10.31 -18.73
N ARG A 470 -26.45 -9.06 -18.46
CA ARG A 470 -25.74 -7.86 -18.95
C ARG A 470 -25.39 -6.89 -17.81
N VAL A 471 -25.43 -7.34 -16.56
CA VAL A 471 -25.09 -6.53 -15.39
C VAL A 471 -24.06 -7.26 -14.54
N MET A 472 -23.02 -6.53 -14.12
CA MET A 472 -22.15 -6.90 -13.02
C MET A 472 -22.41 -5.94 -11.85
N VAL A 473 -22.52 -6.47 -10.63
CA VAL A 473 -22.66 -5.67 -9.42
C VAL A 473 -21.32 -5.64 -8.68
N SER A 474 -20.94 -4.46 -8.17
CA SER A 474 -19.76 -4.26 -7.34
C SER A 474 -20.10 -3.42 -6.11
N SER A 475 -19.26 -3.51 -5.08
CA SER A 475 -19.29 -2.60 -3.94
C SER A 475 -17.92 -2.52 -3.29
N VAL A 476 -17.64 -1.40 -2.62
CA VAL A 476 -16.51 -1.26 -1.68
C VAL A 476 -16.86 -1.75 -0.28
N HIS A 477 -18.13 -2.11 -0.03
CA HIS A 477 -18.59 -2.60 1.26
C HIS A 477 -18.67 -4.13 1.24
N ASP A 478 -17.82 -4.80 2.02
CA ASP A 478 -17.77 -6.26 2.12
C ASP A 478 -19.10 -6.90 2.56
N ALA A 479 -19.98 -6.15 3.25
CA ALA A 479 -21.30 -6.65 3.66
C ALA A 479 -22.33 -6.69 2.51
N VAL A 480 -22.04 -6.04 1.37
CA VAL A 480 -22.90 -5.98 0.19
C VAL A 480 -22.55 -7.07 -0.82
N VAL A 481 -21.27 -7.43 -0.92
CA VAL A 481 -20.72 -8.50 -1.77
C VAL A 481 -20.81 -9.84 -1.03
#